data_AF-A0A377UYF7-F1
#
_entry.id   AF-A0A377UYF7-F1
#
_cell.length_a   1.000
_cell.length_b   1.000
_cell.length_c   1.000
_cell.angle_alpha   90.00
_cell.angle_beta   90.00
_cell.angle_gamma   90.00
#
_symmetry.space_group_name_H-M   'P 1'
#
loop_
_entity.id
_entity.type
_entity.pdbx_description
1 polymer ?
#
loop_
_entity_poly.entity_id
_entity_poly.type
_entity_poly.pdbx_seq_one_letter_code
_entity_poly.pdbx_strand_id
1 'polypeptide(L)'
;MDTLLASSPFGLAAICKITAIVTGALAVVLGGDVVWSLVGLLVGQMLGAAVMSLHALQGPRLGLPQMILSRAQFGVFGAVVPLVLVCVMYIGFSASGTVLAGQAMAKLLNISHVAGMLIFSAIIIVIAVLGYKVIHKLGKLASIVGILAFVYMFITLLLSADLSALAHNNHFSLPTFLLAVSLSSSWQIAFCPYVSDYSRYLPRDVSATKNVVLSVFRHRIGYPNVDDARGSDSGHCRQRVPLVTR
;
A
#
# COMPACT_ATOMS: atom_id res chain seq x y z
N MET A 1 11.34 12.23 -5.87
CA MET A 1 10.16 12.64 -5.08
C MET A 1 9.11 11.52 -4.97
N ASP A 2 9.36 10.32 -4.46
CA ASP A 2 10.57 9.66 -3.97
C ASP A 2 10.22 8.19 -3.71
N THR A 3 11.13 7.29 -4.04
CA THR A 3 11.33 5.99 -3.39
C THR A 3 11.28 6.03 -1.86
N LEU A 4 11.39 7.23 -1.26
CA LEU A 4 11.07 7.51 0.14
C LEU A 4 9.63 7.14 0.50
N LEU A 5 8.61 7.11 -0.36
CA LEU A 5 7.29 6.66 0.13
C LEU A 5 7.24 5.16 0.45
N ALA A 6 8.11 4.34 -0.14
CA ALA A 6 8.22 2.92 0.21
C ALA A 6 9.15 2.67 1.42
N SER A 7 10.16 3.51 1.64
CA SER A 7 11.16 3.37 2.72
C SER A 7 11.06 4.41 3.86
N SER A 8 10.17 5.39 3.75
CA SER A 8 9.88 6.35 4.83
C SER A 8 8.90 5.75 5.82
N PRO A 9 8.84 6.29 7.05
CA PRO A 9 7.79 5.96 8.02
C PRO A 9 6.37 6.01 7.41
N PHE A 10 6.13 6.79 6.36
CA PHE A 10 4.83 6.87 5.69
C PHE A 10 4.40 5.58 4.98
N GLY A 11 5.33 4.89 4.31
CA GLY A 11 5.06 3.61 3.63
C GLY A 11 4.81 2.49 4.63
N LEU A 12 5.62 2.42 5.67
CA LEU A 12 5.47 1.43 6.73
C LEU A 12 4.18 1.65 7.53
N ALA A 13 3.84 2.90 7.84
CA ALA A 13 2.56 3.22 8.49
C ALA A 13 1.34 2.95 7.61
N ALA A 14 1.49 2.95 6.28
CA ALA A 14 0.41 2.54 5.38
C ALA A 14 0.06 1.04 5.54
N ILE A 15 1.03 0.22 5.95
CA ILE A 15 0.88 -1.21 6.23
C ILE A 15 0.42 -1.43 7.68
N CYS A 16 0.87 -0.60 8.62
CA CYS A 16 0.44 -0.61 10.04
C CYS A 16 -0.90 0.13 10.26
N LYS A 17 -1.94 -0.26 9.53
CA LYS A 17 -3.31 0.30 9.69
C LYS A 17 -4.23 -0.68 10.39
N ILE A 18 -5.28 -0.14 11.03
CA ILE A 18 -6.33 -0.92 11.69
C ILE A 18 -6.92 -1.96 10.73
N THR A 19 -7.09 -1.61 9.46
CA THR A 19 -7.58 -2.52 8.42
C THR A 19 -6.68 -3.74 8.23
N ALA A 20 -5.35 -3.61 8.36
CA ALA A 20 -4.44 -4.75 8.27
C ALA A 20 -4.59 -5.70 9.47
N ILE A 21 -4.81 -5.14 10.68
CA ILE A 21 -5.13 -5.92 11.88
C ILE A 21 -6.44 -6.68 11.67
N VAL A 22 -7.47 -6.03 11.13
CA VAL A 22 -8.76 -6.66 10.83
C VAL A 22 -8.61 -7.77 9.80
N THR A 23 -7.85 -7.57 8.71
CA THR A 23 -7.59 -8.61 7.71
C THR A 23 -6.92 -9.85 8.33
N GLY A 24 -5.93 -9.66 9.19
CA GLY A 24 -5.28 -10.77 9.90
C GLY A 24 -6.24 -11.47 10.87
N ALA A 25 -7.03 -10.70 11.64
CA ALA A 25 -8.02 -11.25 12.56
C ALA A 25 -9.10 -12.06 11.83
N LEU A 26 -9.54 -11.64 10.65
CA LEU A 26 -10.53 -12.36 9.84
C LEU A 26 -10.07 -13.76 9.44
N ALA A 27 -8.77 -13.98 9.22
CA ALA A 27 -8.25 -15.32 8.91
C ALA A 27 -8.55 -16.32 10.04
N VAL A 28 -8.48 -15.87 11.30
CA VAL A 28 -8.74 -16.69 12.48
C VAL A 28 -10.23 -16.70 12.86
N VAL A 29 -10.91 -15.55 12.82
CA VAL A 29 -12.35 -15.41 13.15
C VAL A 29 -13.22 -16.24 12.23
N LEU A 30 -12.82 -16.41 10.96
CA LEU A 30 -13.54 -17.25 9.99
C LEU A 30 -13.17 -18.74 10.08
N GLY A 31 -12.52 -19.17 11.17
CA GLY A 31 -12.29 -20.57 11.49
C GLY A 31 -10.88 -21.09 11.16
N GLY A 32 -9.95 -20.23 10.76
CA GLY A 32 -8.55 -20.60 10.60
C GLY A 32 -7.83 -20.79 11.94
N ASP A 33 -6.92 -21.76 12.01
CA ASP A 33 -6.01 -21.89 13.14
C ASP A 33 -4.92 -20.81 13.10
N VAL A 34 -4.22 -20.60 14.20
CA VAL A 34 -3.23 -19.53 14.30
C VAL A 34 -2.01 -19.77 13.41
N VAL A 35 -1.46 -20.98 13.42
CA VAL A 35 -0.21 -21.29 12.74
C VAL A 35 -0.38 -21.25 11.22
N TRP A 36 -1.37 -21.96 10.67
CA TRP A 36 -1.57 -21.98 9.23
C TRP A 36 -2.24 -20.71 8.71
N SER A 37 -2.98 -19.95 9.52
CA SER A 37 -3.39 -18.60 9.13
C SER A 37 -2.18 -17.70 8.97
N LEU A 38 -1.20 -17.73 9.87
CA LEU A 38 0.03 -16.93 9.74
C LEU A 38 0.83 -17.32 8.49
N VAL A 39 1.01 -18.62 8.24
CA VAL A 39 1.69 -19.11 7.03
C VAL A 39 0.90 -18.72 5.78
N GLY A 40 -0.42 -18.89 5.78
CA GLY A 40 -1.29 -18.53 4.65
C GLY A 40 -1.26 -17.03 4.36
N LEU A 41 -1.34 -16.18 5.38
CA LEU A 41 -1.18 -14.73 5.26
C LEU A 41 0.20 -14.39 4.65
N LEU A 42 1.29 -15.02 5.15
CA LEU A 42 2.63 -14.79 4.61
C LEU A 42 2.74 -15.18 3.12
N VAL A 43 2.25 -16.36 2.75
CA VAL A 43 2.21 -16.82 1.35
C VAL A 43 1.38 -15.85 0.51
N GLY A 44 0.21 -15.44 0.99
CA GLY A 44 -0.64 -14.45 0.32
C GLY A 44 0.08 -13.10 0.12
N GLN A 45 0.83 -12.61 1.10
CA GLN A 45 1.65 -11.41 0.95
C GLN A 45 2.70 -11.56 -0.14
N MET A 46 3.40 -12.71 -0.20
CA MET A 46 4.41 -12.97 -1.23
C MET A 46 3.80 -13.01 -2.63
N LEU A 47 2.67 -13.70 -2.79
CA LEU A 47 1.95 -13.78 -4.06
C LEU A 47 1.46 -12.40 -4.52
N GLY A 48 0.81 -11.65 -3.63
CA GLY A 48 0.34 -10.30 -3.92
C GLY A 48 1.50 -9.34 -4.24
N ALA A 49 2.60 -9.42 -3.51
CA ALA A 49 3.81 -8.64 -3.76
C ALA A 49 4.45 -8.96 -5.12
N ALA A 50 4.42 -10.22 -5.56
CA ALA A 50 4.90 -10.61 -6.88
C ALA A 50 4.07 -9.94 -7.98
N VAL A 51 2.74 -10.00 -7.90
CA VAL A 51 1.84 -9.32 -8.85
C VAL A 51 2.07 -7.81 -8.85
N MET A 52 2.12 -7.21 -7.66
CA MET A 52 2.41 -5.79 -7.49
C MET A 52 3.73 -5.37 -8.13
N SER A 53 4.79 -6.15 -7.91
CA SER A 53 6.13 -5.91 -8.48
C SER A 53 6.10 -5.91 -10.02
N LEU A 54 5.35 -6.82 -10.63
CA LEU A 54 5.21 -6.87 -12.09
C LEU A 54 4.55 -5.60 -12.64
N HIS A 55 3.53 -5.08 -11.96
CA HIS A 55 2.90 -3.81 -12.34
C HIS A 55 3.83 -2.60 -12.06
N ALA A 56 4.65 -2.65 -11.01
CA ALA A 56 5.61 -1.60 -10.70
C ALA A 56 6.68 -1.42 -11.81
N LEU A 57 6.98 -2.47 -12.57
CA LEU A 57 7.91 -2.39 -13.71
C LEU A 57 7.37 -1.59 -14.90
N GLN A 58 6.05 -1.43 -15.00
CA GLN A 58 5.42 -0.72 -16.12
C GLN A 58 5.65 0.79 -16.01
N GLY A 59 5.66 1.34 -14.79
CA GLY A 59 5.85 2.77 -14.54
C GLY A 59 7.16 3.32 -15.13
N PRO A 60 8.34 2.83 -14.72
CA PRO A 60 9.63 3.36 -15.18
C PRO A 60 9.83 3.21 -16.70
N ARG A 61 9.36 2.09 -17.27
CA ARG A 61 9.54 1.78 -18.70
C ARG A 61 8.67 2.65 -19.60
N LEU A 62 7.43 2.90 -19.19
CA LEU A 62 6.43 3.57 -20.03
C LEU A 62 6.23 5.04 -19.66
N GLY A 63 6.57 5.45 -18.44
CA GLY A 63 6.43 6.83 -17.97
C GLY A 63 4.98 7.28 -17.77
N LEU A 64 4.01 6.37 -17.87
CA LEU A 64 2.58 6.67 -17.83
C LEU A 64 1.91 6.11 -16.56
N PRO A 65 0.88 6.80 -16.01
CA PRO A 65 0.02 6.25 -14.96
C PRO A 65 -0.73 4.98 -15.39
N GLN A 66 -1.07 4.14 -14.41
CA GLN A 66 -1.70 2.84 -14.68
C GLN A 66 -3.03 2.98 -15.41
N MET A 67 -3.82 3.97 -15.00
CA MET A 67 -5.14 4.19 -15.58
C MET A 67 -5.07 4.64 -17.03
N ILE A 68 -4.00 5.34 -17.44
CA ILE A 68 -3.78 5.65 -18.86
C ILE A 68 -3.32 4.40 -19.62
N LEU A 69 -2.46 3.57 -19.02
CA LEU A 69 -2.01 2.31 -19.63
C LEU A 69 -3.16 1.32 -19.88
N SER A 70 -4.19 1.32 -19.02
CA SER A 70 -5.37 0.48 -19.22
C SER A 70 -6.07 0.72 -20.57
N ARG A 71 -5.94 1.92 -21.15
CA ARG A 71 -6.50 2.25 -22.48
C ARG A 71 -5.84 1.47 -23.61
N ALA A 72 -4.59 1.04 -23.45
CA ALA A 72 -3.91 0.22 -24.44
C ALA A 72 -4.43 -1.23 -24.44
N GLN A 73 -4.90 -1.73 -23.29
CA GLN A 73 -5.41 -3.09 -23.13
C GLN A 73 -6.90 -3.21 -23.43
N PHE A 74 -7.68 -2.23 -22.97
CA PHE A 74 -9.15 -2.27 -23.03
C PHE A 74 -9.73 -1.28 -24.07
N GLY A 75 -8.89 -0.49 -24.74
CA GLY A 75 -9.34 0.61 -25.58
C GLY A 75 -9.83 1.81 -24.76
N VAL A 76 -10.18 2.91 -25.45
CA VAL A 76 -10.60 4.17 -24.81
C VAL A 76 -11.89 3.99 -24.00
N PHE A 77 -12.89 3.33 -24.59
CA PHE A 77 -14.18 3.10 -23.93
C PHE A 77 -14.13 1.92 -22.95
N GLY A 78 -13.38 0.85 -23.25
CA GLY A 78 -13.26 -0.28 -22.33
C GLY A 78 -12.48 0.04 -21.06
N ALA A 79 -11.57 1.02 -21.08
CA ALA A 79 -10.86 1.51 -19.90
C ALA A 79 -11.79 2.17 -18.85
N VAL A 80 -13.05 2.47 -19.19
CA VAL A 80 -14.05 2.96 -18.24
C VAL A 80 -14.37 1.90 -17.18
N VAL A 81 -14.37 0.61 -17.53
CA VAL A 81 -14.68 -0.48 -16.60
C VAL A 81 -13.66 -0.55 -15.44
N PRO A 82 -12.34 -0.70 -15.67
CA PRO A 82 -11.37 -0.68 -14.58
C PRO A 82 -11.37 0.65 -13.82
N LEU A 83 -11.66 1.79 -14.49
CA LEU A 83 -11.77 3.09 -13.82
C LEU A 83 -12.89 3.12 -12.79
N VAL A 84 -14.09 2.69 -13.15
CA VAL A 84 -15.23 2.64 -12.23
C VAL A 84 -14.95 1.69 -11.07
N LEU A 85 -14.38 0.50 -11.34
CA LEU A 85 -14.02 -0.45 -10.29
C LEU A 85 -13.02 0.13 -9.29
N VAL A 86 -11.99 0.84 -9.77
CA VAL A 86 -11.01 1.52 -8.93
C VAL A 86 -11.66 2.65 -8.11
N CYS A 87 -12.58 3.43 -8.69
CA CYS A 87 -13.33 4.45 -7.96
C CYS A 87 -14.17 3.84 -6.82
N VAL A 88 -14.92 2.77 -7.10
CA VAL A 88 -15.72 2.05 -6.08
C VAL A 88 -14.82 1.50 -4.98
N MET A 89 -13.69 0.91 -5.35
CA MET A 89 -12.70 0.40 -4.41
C MET A 89 -12.16 1.52 -3.50
N TYR A 90 -11.80 2.69 -4.04
CA TYR A 90 -11.32 3.81 -3.23
C TYR A 90 -12.37 4.35 -2.27
N ILE A 91 -13.63 4.43 -2.70
CA ILE A 91 -14.73 4.80 -1.82
C ILE A 91 -14.85 3.77 -0.70
N GLY A 92 -14.78 2.48 -1.01
CA GLY A 92 -14.83 1.40 -0.02
C GLY A 92 -13.70 1.49 1.02
N PHE A 93 -12.45 1.69 0.58
CA PHE A 93 -11.31 1.86 1.49
C PHE A 93 -11.44 3.10 2.38
N SER A 94 -11.80 4.24 1.78
CA SER A 94 -11.99 5.50 2.51
C SER A 94 -13.12 5.40 3.53
N ALA A 95 -14.27 4.83 3.13
CA ALA A 95 -15.43 4.63 4.01
C ALA A 95 -15.08 3.70 5.18
N SER A 96 -14.46 2.54 4.90
CA SER A 96 -14.07 1.57 5.93
C SER A 96 -13.09 2.19 6.93
N GLY A 97 -12.08 2.92 6.45
CA GLY A 97 -11.13 3.63 7.32
C GLY A 97 -11.80 4.71 8.18
N THR A 98 -12.73 5.46 7.61
CA THR A 98 -13.47 6.53 8.29
C THR A 98 -14.40 5.97 9.37
N VAL A 99 -15.08 4.85 9.10
CA VAL A 99 -15.93 4.15 10.08
C VAL A 99 -15.10 3.67 11.27
N LEU A 100 -13.99 2.97 11.03
CA LEU A 100 -13.13 2.45 12.10
C LEU A 100 -12.53 3.58 12.97
N ALA A 101 -12.04 4.64 12.33
CA ALA A 101 -11.50 5.79 13.05
C ALA A 101 -12.60 6.57 13.81
N GLY A 102 -13.79 6.71 13.22
CA GLY A 102 -14.94 7.32 13.87
C GLY A 102 -15.44 6.54 15.08
N GLN A 103 -15.42 5.21 15.01
CA GLN A 103 -15.73 4.34 16.15
C GLN A 103 -14.69 4.47 17.27
N ALA A 104 -13.40 4.56 16.92
CA ALA A 104 -12.35 4.82 17.89
C ALA A 104 -12.53 6.20 18.57
N MET A 105 -12.87 7.23 17.79
CA MET A 105 -13.19 8.56 18.31
C MET A 105 -14.41 8.56 19.22
N ALA A 106 -15.46 7.83 18.86
CA ALA A 106 -16.66 7.68 19.70
C ALA A 106 -16.32 7.11 21.07
N LYS A 107 -15.44 6.08 21.11
CA LYS A 107 -14.95 5.50 22.37
C LYS A 107 -14.11 6.46 23.18
N LEU A 108 -13.23 7.24 22.55
CA LEU A 108 -12.39 8.23 23.25
C LEU A 108 -13.20 9.36 23.89
N LEU A 109 -14.26 9.79 23.20
CA LEU A 109 -15.11 10.90 23.64
C LEU A 109 -16.33 10.45 24.45
N ASN A 110 -16.55 9.14 24.60
CA ASN A 110 -17.74 8.54 25.22
C ASN A 110 -19.06 9.03 24.59
N ILE A 111 -19.13 9.07 23.27
CA ILE A 111 -20.30 9.49 22.48
C ILE A 111 -20.82 8.34 21.60
N SER A 112 -21.95 8.55 20.91
CA SER A 112 -22.48 7.55 19.97
C SER A 112 -21.54 7.33 18.78
N HIS A 113 -21.52 6.10 18.24
CA HIS A 113 -20.71 5.78 17.06
C HIS A 113 -21.03 6.69 15.86
N VAL A 114 -22.30 7.03 15.66
CA VAL A 114 -22.74 7.95 14.60
C VAL A 114 -22.11 9.33 14.79
N ALA A 115 -22.16 9.87 16.01
CA ALA A 115 -21.56 11.17 16.30
C ALA A 115 -20.03 11.14 16.10
N GLY A 116 -19.33 10.10 16.56
CA GLY A 116 -17.90 9.96 16.34
C GLY A 116 -17.51 9.86 14.85
N MET A 117 -18.30 9.13 14.05
CA MET A 117 -18.10 9.06 12.59
C MET A 117 -18.31 10.41 11.91
N LEU A 118 -19.35 11.16 12.28
CA LEU A 118 -19.61 12.49 11.72
C LEU A 118 -18.50 13.49 12.09
N ILE A 119 -18.07 13.49 13.36
CA ILE A 119 -16.98 14.37 13.83
C ILE A 119 -15.68 14.05 13.10
N PHE A 120 -15.29 12.76 13.04
CA PHE A 120 -14.08 12.37 12.33
C PHE A 120 -14.14 12.71 10.83
N SER A 121 -15.30 12.50 10.19
CA SER A 121 -15.51 12.87 8.78
C SER A 121 -15.36 14.38 8.57
N ALA A 122 -15.93 15.20 9.45
CA ALA A 122 -15.79 16.66 9.37
C ALA A 122 -14.32 17.09 9.50
N ILE A 123 -13.56 16.48 10.43
CA ILE A 123 -12.12 16.75 10.58
C ILE A 123 -11.34 16.39 9.31
N ILE A 124 -11.61 15.23 8.72
CA ILE A 124 -10.98 14.79 7.46
C ILE A 124 -11.29 15.77 6.32
N ILE A 125 -12.54 16.23 6.19
CA ILE A 125 -12.94 17.20 5.17
C ILE A 125 -12.19 18.52 5.36
N VAL A 126 -12.10 19.04 6.59
CA VAL A 126 -11.35 20.26 6.88
C VAL A 126 -9.88 20.10 6.49
N ILE A 127 -9.24 18.99 6.87
CA ILE A 127 -7.85 18.70 6.50
C ILE A 127 -7.68 18.62 4.99
N ALA A 128 -8.64 18.01 4.28
CA ALA A 128 -8.61 17.92 2.82
C ALA A 128 -8.68 19.31 2.15
N VAL A 129 -9.51 20.22 2.66
CA VAL A 129 -9.64 21.60 2.17
C VAL A 129 -8.36 22.42 2.41
N LEU A 130 -7.65 22.19 3.52
CA LEU A 130 -6.36 22.83 3.80
C LEU A 130 -5.23 22.42 2.83
N GLY A 131 -5.44 21.34 2.08
CA GLY A 131 -4.61 20.98 0.94
C GLY A 131 -3.32 20.23 1.26
N TYR A 132 -2.52 20.02 0.22
CA TYR A 132 -1.41 19.05 0.17
C TYR A 132 -0.39 19.18 1.31
N LYS A 133 0.05 20.41 1.63
CA LYS A 133 1.12 20.63 2.62
C LYS A 133 0.70 20.14 4.02
N VAL A 134 -0.56 20.36 4.39
CA VAL A 134 -1.10 19.94 5.70
C VAL A 134 -1.25 18.43 5.74
N ILE A 135 -1.85 17.83 4.71
CA ILE A 135 -2.00 16.38 4.57
C ILE A 135 -0.66 15.68 4.70
N HIS A 136 0.39 16.20 4.06
CA HIS A 136 1.71 15.58 4.09
C HIS A 136 2.39 15.69 5.47
N LYS A 137 2.26 16.83 6.16
CA LYS A 137 2.78 17.01 7.52
C LYS A 137 2.05 16.11 8.53
N LEU A 138 0.72 16.12 8.51
CA LEU A 138 -0.11 15.26 9.35
C LEU A 138 0.15 13.79 9.05
N GLY A 139 0.29 13.45 7.77
CA GLY A 139 0.66 12.12 7.32
C GLY A 139 1.96 11.62 7.94
N LYS A 140 3.02 12.44 7.93
CA LYS A 140 4.30 12.10 8.59
C LYS A 140 4.15 11.88 10.09
N LEU A 141 3.44 12.77 10.78
CA LEU A 141 3.21 12.65 12.22
C LEU A 141 2.39 11.40 12.56
N ALA A 142 1.25 11.22 11.90
CA ALA A 142 0.38 10.06 12.07
C ALA A 142 1.11 8.75 11.77
N SER A 143 2.06 8.77 10.84
CA SER A 143 2.88 7.60 10.52
C SER A 143 3.81 7.19 11.66
N ILE A 144 4.51 8.17 12.25
CA ILE A 144 5.39 7.93 13.40
C ILE A 144 4.56 7.41 14.58
N VAL A 145 3.46 8.09 14.90
CA VAL A 145 2.56 7.68 15.99
C VAL A 145 1.98 6.28 15.73
N GLY A 146 1.55 5.99 14.50
CA GLY A 146 1.00 4.70 14.11
C GLY A 146 2.01 3.55 14.25
N ILE A 147 3.25 3.75 13.81
CA ILE A 147 4.32 2.77 13.99
C ILE A 147 4.59 2.52 15.48
N LEU A 148 4.72 3.59 16.28
CA LEU A 148 4.96 3.45 17.72
C LEU A 148 3.82 2.72 18.43
N ALA A 149 2.57 3.06 18.11
CA ALA A 149 1.39 2.39 18.66
C ALA A 149 1.35 0.91 18.25
N PHE A 150 1.64 0.60 16.98
CA PHE A 150 1.67 -0.78 16.49
C PHE A 150 2.77 -1.61 17.19
N VAL A 151 3.99 -1.07 17.31
CA VAL A 151 5.11 -1.72 18.01
C VAL A 151 4.77 -1.94 19.49
N TYR A 152 4.20 -0.93 20.15
CA TYR A 152 3.75 -1.04 21.54
C TYR A 152 2.72 -2.17 21.69
N MET A 153 1.64 -2.15 20.89
CA MET A 153 0.62 -3.19 20.93
C MET A 153 1.19 -4.59 20.65
N PHE A 154 2.11 -4.70 19.69
CA PHE A 154 2.74 -5.97 19.34
C PHE A 154 3.58 -6.52 20.50
N ILE A 155 4.41 -5.67 21.14
CA ILE A 155 5.20 -6.08 22.32
C ILE A 155 4.28 -6.47 23.48
N THR A 156 3.26 -5.67 23.78
CA THR A 156 2.30 -5.99 24.84
C THR A 156 1.59 -7.32 24.57
N LEU A 157 1.23 -7.59 23.32
CA LEU A 157 0.60 -8.86 22.93
C LEU A 157 1.58 -10.03 23.13
N LEU A 158 2.84 -9.91 22.74
CA LEU A 158 3.84 -10.97 22.96
C LEU A 158 4.12 -11.25 24.43
N LEU A 159 4.06 -10.22 25.29
CA LEU A 159 4.29 -10.36 26.73
C LEU A 159 3.07 -10.92 27.48
N SER A 160 1.87 -10.76 26.94
CA SER A 160 0.61 -11.18 27.59
C SER A 160 0.03 -12.47 27.03
N ALA A 161 0.37 -12.85 25.79
CA ALA A 161 -0.14 -14.05 25.14
C ALA A 161 0.64 -15.30 25.55
N ASP A 162 -0.09 -16.40 25.75
CA ASP A 162 0.53 -17.73 25.87
C ASP A 162 0.94 -18.24 24.47
N LEU A 163 2.18 -17.92 24.09
CA LEU A 163 2.75 -18.31 22.80
C LEU A 163 2.82 -19.84 22.63
N SER A 164 2.94 -20.58 23.74
CA SER A 164 2.94 -22.05 23.69
C SER A 164 1.55 -22.54 23.29
N ALA A 165 0.50 -22.07 23.94
CA ALA A 165 -0.88 -22.43 23.58
C ALA A 165 -1.21 -22.06 22.12
N LEU A 166 -0.77 -20.89 21.64
CA LEU A 166 -0.95 -20.48 20.25
C LEU A 166 -0.20 -21.41 19.27
N ALA A 167 1.01 -21.84 19.59
CA ALA A 167 1.80 -22.74 18.74
C ALA A 167 1.21 -24.15 18.63
N HIS A 168 0.51 -24.61 19.68
CA HIS A 168 -0.21 -25.88 19.67
C HIS A 168 -1.52 -25.82 18.85
N ASN A 169 -2.04 -24.63 18.57
CA ASN A 169 -3.19 -24.44 17.68
C ASN A 169 -2.74 -24.47 16.21
N ASN A 170 -2.52 -25.68 15.68
CA ASN A 170 -1.88 -25.92 14.39
C ASN A 170 -2.64 -26.90 13.47
N HIS A 171 -3.97 -26.94 13.60
CA HIS A 171 -4.81 -27.85 12.81
C HIS A 171 -4.94 -27.38 11.36
N PHE A 172 -4.27 -28.08 10.45
CA PHE A 172 -4.33 -27.72 9.03
C PHE A 172 -5.71 -28.01 8.43
N SER A 173 -6.28 -27.00 7.78
CA SER A 173 -7.44 -27.12 6.91
C SER A 173 -7.17 -26.34 5.62
N LEU A 174 -7.25 -27.03 4.49
CA LEU A 174 -6.97 -26.42 3.19
C LEU A 174 -7.92 -25.23 2.88
N PRO A 175 -9.25 -25.31 3.13
CA PRO A 175 -10.15 -24.19 2.88
C PRO A 175 -9.79 -22.92 3.66
N THR A 176 -9.49 -23.05 4.94
CA THR A 176 -9.15 -21.91 5.82
C THR A 176 -7.75 -21.37 5.54
N PHE A 177 -6.81 -22.24 5.17
CA PHE A 177 -5.51 -21.83 4.67
C PHE A 177 -5.62 -21.00 3.38
N LEU A 178 -6.38 -21.49 2.39
CA LEU A 178 -6.61 -20.77 1.14
C LEU A 178 -7.37 -19.46 1.37
N LEU A 179 -8.31 -19.42 2.30
CA LEU A 179 -8.98 -18.18 2.73
C LEU A 179 -7.96 -17.15 3.24
N ALA A 180 -7.03 -17.53 4.12
CA ALA A 180 -5.99 -16.64 4.62
C ALA A 180 -5.07 -16.13 3.50
N VAL A 181 -4.66 -17.01 2.58
CA VAL A 181 -3.88 -16.66 1.38
C VAL A 181 -4.64 -15.66 0.52
N SER A 182 -5.92 -15.90 0.24
CA SER A 182 -6.78 -15.04 -0.57
C SER A 182 -7.02 -13.68 0.07
N LEU A 183 -7.29 -13.62 1.37
CA LEU A 183 -7.46 -12.36 2.11
C LEU A 183 -6.21 -11.49 2.00
N SER A 184 -5.04 -12.07 2.27
CA SER A 184 -3.78 -11.30 2.26
C SER A 184 -3.32 -10.92 0.85
N SER A 185 -3.47 -11.81 -0.13
CA SER A 185 -3.08 -11.51 -1.51
C SER A 185 -3.99 -10.44 -2.13
N SER A 186 -5.29 -10.52 -1.89
CA SER A 186 -6.26 -9.54 -2.37
C SER A 186 -5.98 -8.14 -1.83
N TRP A 187 -5.57 -8.05 -0.56
CA TRP A 187 -5.15 -6.78 0.06
C TRP A 187 -4.02 -6.10 -0.73
N GLN A 188 -2.98 -6.86 -1.08
CA GLN A 188 -1.87 -6.32 -1.87
C GLN A 188 -2.28 -6.01 -3.31
N ILE A 189 -3.08 -6.87 -3.94
CA ILE A 189 -3.49 -6.70 -5.34
C ILE A 189 -4.39 -5.48 -5.51
N ALA A 190 -5.22 -5.14 -4.51
CA ALA A 190 -6.05 -3.95 -4.52
C ALA A 190 -5.26 -2.65 -4.70
N PHE A 191 -3.95 -2.70 -4.44
CA PHE A 191 -3.05 -1.57 -4.58
C PHE A 191 -2.35 -1.51 -5.96
N CYS A 192 -2.43 -2.55 -6.78
CA CYS A 192 -1.82 -2.60 -8.13
C CYS A 192 -2.28 -1.47 -9.08
N PRO A 193 -3.52 -0.96 -9.02
CA PRO A 193 -3.98 0.09 -9.93
C PRO A 193 -3.25 1.42 -9.85
N TYR A 194 -2.40 1.66 -8.85
CA TYR A 194 -1.68 2.93 -8.71
C TYR A 194 -0.16 2.78 -8.67
N VAL A 195 0.36 1.56 -8.73
CA VAL A 195 1.80 1.34 -8.53
C VAL A 195 2.67 2.00 -9.60
N SER A 196 2.18 2.09 -10.84
CA SER A 196 2.85 2.81 -11.94
C SER A 196 2.78 4.33 -11.78
N ASP A 197 1.85 4.85 -10.99
CA ASP A 197 1.75 6.29 -10.73
C ASP A 197 2.92 6.81 -9.91
N TYR A 198 3.41 5.98 -9.00
CA TYR A 198 4.61 6.27 -8.21
C TYR A 198 5.88 5.82 -8.92
N SER A 199 5.88 4.61 -9.49
CA SER A 199 7.09 4.03 -10.09
C SER A 199 7.49 4.68 -11.42
N ARG A 200 6.62 5.43 -12.10
CA ARG A 200 7.00 6.22 -13.30
C ARG A 200 8.08 7.27 -13.07
N TYR A 201 8.30 7.66 -11.82
CA TYR A 201 9.34 8.62 -11.43
C TYR A 201 10.67 7.94 -11.07
N LEU A 202 10.75 6.61 -11.17
CA LEU A 202 11.98 5.85 -10.97
C LEU A 202 12.88 5.89 -12.21
N PRO A 203 14.20 5.70 -12.02
CA PRO A 203 15.14 5.45 -13.11
C PRO A 203 14.69 4.28 -14.01
N ARG A 204 14.95 4.39 -15.33
CA ARG A 204 14.51 3.41 -16.34
C ARG A 204 15.26 2.07 -16.28
N ASP A 205 16.38 2.01 -15.58
CA ASP A 205 17.32 0.88 -15.49
C ASP A 205 16.98 -0.16 -14.40
N VAL A 206 15.76 -0.11 -13.85
CA VAL A 206 15.30 -1.15 -12.91
C VAL A 206 15.06 -2.50 -13.62
N SER A 207 15.99 -3.43 -13.40
CA SER A 207 15.92 -4.82 -13.86
C SER A 207 14.79 -5.62 -13.17
N ALA A 208 14.03 -6.37 -13.97
CA ALA A 208 12.82 -7.09 -13.57
C ALA A 208 13.03 -8.23 -12.57
N THR A 209 14.21 -8.85 -12.56
CA THR A 209 14.37 -10.19 -11.95
C THR A 209 15.15 -10.17 -10.64
N LYS A 210 15.84 -9.07 -10.30
CA LYS A 210 16.64 -8.99 -9.07
C LYS A 210 16.39 -7.74 -8.23
N ASN A 211 15.86 -6.67 -8.81
CA ASN A 211 15.85 -5.37 -8.17
C ASN A 211 14.47 -4.81 -7.81
N VAL A 212 13.32 -5.23 -8.37
CA VAL A 212 12.04 -4.59 -7.96
C VAL A 212 11.50 -5.13 -6.64
N VAL A 213 11.43 -6.46 -6.47
CA VAL A 213 11.07 -7.07 -5.17
C VAL A 213 12.06 -6.67 -4.08
N LEU A 214 13.35 -6.57 -4.42
CA LEU A 214 14.41 -6.22 -3.47
C LEU A 214 14.52 -4.70 -3.23
N SER A 215 14.39 -3.82 -4.22
CA SER A 215 14.53 -2.36 -4.07
C SER A 215 13.37 -1.73 -3.29
N VAL A 216 12.17 -2.32 -3.34
CA VAL A 216 11.05 -1.92 -2.48
C VAL A 216 11.38 -2.16 -1.00
N PHE A 217 12.26 -3.12 -0.69
CA PHE A 217 12.69 -3.46 0.68
C PHE A 217 14.14 -3.05 1.05
N ARG A 218 15.02 -2.71 0.09
CA ARG A 218 16.48 -2.72 0.30
C ARG A 218 17.24 -1.55 -0.34
N HIS A 219 16.84 -0.29 -0.13
CA HIS A 219 17.78 0.80 -0.44
C HIS A 219 18.04 1.76 0.72
N ARG A 220 18.98 1.35 1.57
CA ARG A 220 19.89 2.23 2.31
C ARG A 220 21.30 1.65 2.29
N ILE A 221 21.97 1.66 1.15
CA ILE A 221 23.44 1.69 1.05
C ILE A 221 23.76 2.61 -0.13
N GLY A 222 24.59 3.63 0.09
CA GLY A 222 24.82 4.70 -0.86
C GLY A 222 25.39 4.24 -2.21
N TYR A 223 25.03 4.96 -3.26
CA TYR A 223 25.83 5.05 -4.47
C TYR A 223 26.27 6.50 -4.66
N PRO A 224 27.54 6.74 -5.03
CA PRO A 224 28.06 8.09 -5.27
C PRO A 224 27.42 8.71 -6.51
N ASN A 225 27.42 10.05 -6.54
CA ASN A 225 26.88 10.88 -7.61
C ASN A 225 27.37 10.44 -9.00
N VAL A 226 26.43 10.24 -9.93
CA VAL A 226 26.70 10.04 -11.37
C VAL A 226 26.79 11.41 -12.08
N ASP A 227 27.41 12.39 -11.42
CA ASP A 227 27.68 13.71 -12.02
C ASP A 227 29.11 13.80 -12.60
N ASP A 228 29.95 12.79 -12.41
CA ASP A 228 31.34 12.75 -12.95
C ASP A 228 31.49 12.06 -14.31
N ALA A 229 30.40 11.65 -14.97
CA ALA A 229 30.44 11.07 -16.33
C ALA A 229 30.00 12.05 -17.43
N ARG A 230 29.95 13.36 -17.14
CA ARG A 230 29.75 14.41 -18.16
C ARG A 230 30.99 15.29 -18.32
N GLY A 231 32.12 14.64 -18.60
CA GLY A 231 33.27 15.28 -19.22
C GLY A 231 33.55 14.56 -20.54
N SER A 232 33.42 15.30 -21.65
CA SER A 232 33.75 14.85 -23.01
C SER A 232 32.75 13.90 -23.68
N ASP A 233 31.66 14.44 -24.25
CA ASP A 233 31.53 14.36 -25.71
C ASP A 233 30.55 15.40 -26.27
N SER A 234 31.01 16.08 -27.31
CA SER A 234 30.33 17.13 -28.05
C SER A 234 29.55 16.53 -29.22
N GLY A 235 28.23 16.77 -29.30
CA GLY A 235 27.50 16.47 -30.54
C GLY A 235 25.99 16.32 -30.40
N HIS A 236 25.25 17.33 -30.86
CA HIS A 236 23.96 17.24 -31.56
C HIS A 236 23.01 16.06 -31.22
N CYS A 237 21.93 16.31 -30.46
CA CYS A 237 20.60 15.79 -30.80
C CYS A 237 19.47 16.55 -30.08
N ARG A 238 18.79 17.46 -30.80
CA ARG A 238 17.47 17.99 -30.42
C ARG A 238 16.44 16.88 -30.58
N GLN A 239 15.91 16.33 -29.49
CA GLN A 239 14.67 15.56 -29.56
C GLN A 239 13.46 16.49 -29.50
N ARG A 240 12.87 16.72 -30.68
CA ARG A 240 11.52 17.26 -30.86
C ARG A 240 10.51 16.25 -30.31
N VAL A 241 9.65 16.69 -29.39
CA VAL A 241 8.39 16.02 -29.07
C VAL A 241 7.41 16.31 -30.22
N PRO A 242 6.83 15.31 -30.91
CA PRO A 242 5.75 15.57 -31.83
C PRO A 242 4.50 15.98 -31.04
N LEU A 243 4.05 17.21 -31.23
CA LEU A 243 2.68 17.63 -30.93
C LEU A 243 1.75 16.79 -31.81
N VAL A 244 1.05 15.84 -31.20
CA VAL A 244 -0.10 15.19 -31.82
C VAL A 244 -1.24 16.20 -31.77
N THR A 245 -1.52 16.82 -32.91
CA THR A 245 -2.73 17.58 -33.18
C THR A 245 -3.79 16.66 -33.77
N ARG A 246 -4.99 16.75 -33.17
CA ARG A 246 -6.30 16.19 -33.55
C ARG A 246 -6.58 14.73 -33.18
#